data_AF-A0AAX3H1M7-F1
#
_entry.id   AF-A0AAX3H1M7-F1
#
_cell.length_a   1.000
_cell.length_b   1.000
_cell.length_c   1.000
_cell.angle_alpha   90.00
_cell.angle_beta   90.00
_cell.angle_gamma   90.00
#
_symmetry.space_group_name_H-M   'P 1'
#
loop_
_entity.id
_entity.type
_entity.pdbx_description
1 polymer ?
#
loop_
_entity_poly.entity_id
_entity_poly.type
_entity_poly.pdbx_seq_one_letter_code
_entity_poly.pdbx_strand_id
1 'polypeptide(L)'
;MKKDNIKEASKVFLDWAISKDAMNEYSKNYAVTTISTGNPIPEGFPKKPLEQMIDNDLKSAAKNREDILNKWISKYDGKTEKES
;
A
#
# COMPACT_ATOMS: atom_id res chain seq x y z
N MET A 1 11.13 4.39 -15.06
CA MET A 1 12.46 3.85 -15.40
C MET A 1 12.29 2.42 -15.88
N LYS A 2 12.47 2.14 -17.17
CA LYS A 2 12.69 0.76 -17.63
C LYS A 2 14.18 0.48 -17.42
N LYS A 3 14.51 -0.59 -16.69
CA LYS A 3 15.89 -1.08 -16.65
C LYS A 3 16.08 -2.02 -17.83
N ASP A 4 17.16 -1.82 -18.58
CA ASP A 4 17.49 -2.65 -19.73
C ASP A 4 17.81 -4.10 -19.34
N ASN A 5 18.26 -4.29 -18.10
CA ASN A 5 18.47 -5.61 -17.50
C ASN A 5 17.96 -5.64 -16.05
N ILE A 6 17.04 -6.56 -15.74
CA ILE A 6 16.57 -6.82 -14.38
C ILE A 6 17.44 -7.93 -13.81
N LYS A 7 18.08 -7.69 -12.66
CA LYS A 7 18.89 -8.71 -12.00
C LYS A 7 18.00 -9.90 -11.60
N GLU A 8 18.44 -11.12 -11.89
CA GLU A 8 17.70 -12.34 -11.48
C GLU A 8 17.40 -12.36 -9.98
N ALA A 9 18.34 -11.94 -9.15
CA ALA A 9 18.12 -11.83 -7.70
C ALA A 9 16.92 -10.92 -7.33
N SER A 10 16.64 -9.87 -8.11
CA SER A 10 15.48 -9.02 -7.88
C SER A 10 14.16 -9.74 -8.17
N LYS A 11 14.15 -10.60 -9.19
CA LYS A 11 13.00 -11.44 -9.50
C LYS A 11 12.76 -12.48 -8.42
N VAL A 12 13.80 -13.22 -8.03
CA VAL A 12 13.75 -14.22 -6.95
C VAL A 12 13.21 -13.60 -5.67
N PHE A 13 13.71 -12.42 -5.29
CA PHE A 13 13.22 -11.72 -4.11
C PHE A 13 11.75 -11.33 -4.23
N LEU A 14 11.32 -10.78 -5.37
CA LEU A 14 9.93 -10.39 -5.56
C LEU A 14 8.99 -11.60 -5.52
N ASP A 15 9.36 -12.69 -6.19
CA ASP A 15 8.59 -13.94 -6.22
C ASP A 15 8.41 -14.52 -4.81
N TRP A 16 9.47 -14.47 -3.98
CA TRP A 16 9.37 -14.83 -2.56
C TRP A 16 8.50 -13.84 -1.77
N ALA A 17 8.69 -12.54 -1.95
CA ALA A 17 7.98 -11.50 -1.20
C ALA A 17 6.46 -11.50 -1.44
N ILE A 18 6.01 -12.00 -2.59
CA ILE A 18 4.59 -12.16 -2.92
C ILE A 18 4.06 -13.59 -2.77
N SER A 19 4.90 -14.51 -2.28
CA SER A 19 4.52 -15.91 -2.08
C SER A 19 3.48 -16.08 -0.97
N LYS A 20 2.79 -17.22 -0.98
CA LYS A 20 1.82 -17.57 0.06
C LYS A 20 2.45 -17.63 1.45
N ASP A 21 3.66 -18.15 1.55
CA ASP A 21 4.37 -18.28 2.83
C ASP A 21 4.73 -16.91 3.41
N ALA A 22 5.22 -15.99 2.57
CA ALA A 22 5.46 -14.60 3.00
C ALA A 22 4.15 -13.90 3.41
N MET A 23 3.06 -14.10 2.67
CA MET A 23 1.76 -13.53 2.99
C MET A 23 1.21 -14.06 4.33
N ASN A 24 1.40 -15.35 4.63
CA ASN A 24 1.05 -15.92 5.92
C ASN A 24 1.79 -15.22 7.07
N GLU A 25 3.10 -14.97 6.91
CA GLU A 25 3.88 -14.22 7.90
C GLU A 25 3.42 -12.77 8.04
N TYR A 26 3.15 -12.08 6.93
CA TYR A 26 2.60 -10.71 6.97
C TYR A 26 1.24 -10.65 7.65
N SER A 27 0.37 -11.64 7.45
CA SER A 27 -0.97 -11.64 8.03
C SER A 27 -1.00 -11.72 9.56
N LYS A 28 0.12 -12.06 10.21
CA LYS A 28 0.24 -11.97 11.68
C LYS A 28 0.17 -10.53 12.19
N ASN A 29 0.59 -9.57 11.35
CA ASN A 29 0.69 -8.15 11.73
C ASN A 29 -0.19 -7.22 10.88
N TYR A 30 -0.62 -7.66 9.69
CA TYR A 30 -1.43 -6.87 8.78
C TYR A 30 -2.77 -7.53 8.50
N ALA A 31 -3.86 -6.77 8.65
CA ALA A 31 -5.21 -7.25 8.37
C ALA A 31 -5.54 -7.39 6.88
N VAL A 32 -4.76 -6.75 6.01
CA VAL A 32 -4.91 -6.83 4.55
C VAL A 32 -3.56 -7.23 3.96
N THR A 33 -3.59 -8.28 3.15
CA THR A 33 -2.45 -8.78 2.38
C THR A 33 -2.85 -8.94 0.92
N THR A 34 -1.90 -9.22 0.02
CA THR A 34 -2.15 -9.28 -1.42
C THR A 34 -3.04 -10.47 -1.83
N ILE A 35 -3.07 -11.54 -1.03
CA ILE A 35 -3.90 -12.73 -1.25
C ILE A 35 -4.56 -13.15 0.06
N SER A 36 -5.66 -13.90 -0.01
CA SER A 36 -6.25 -14.48 1.21
C SER A 36 -5.34 -15.55 1.80
N THR A 37 -5.03 -15.41 3.09
CA THR A 37 -4.24 -16.38 3.86
C THR A 37 -5.11 -17.37 4.64
N GLY A 38 -6.40 -17.05 4.84
CA GLY A 38 -7.30 -17.80 5.72
C GLY A 38 -7.04 -17.57 7.22
N ASN A 39 -6.03 -16.77 7.57
CA ASN A 39 -5.72 -16.41 8.95
C ASN A 39 -6.73 -15.40 9.49
N PRO A 40 -6.98 -15.38 10.81
CA PRO A 40 -7.85 -14.39 11.42
C PRO A 40 -7.26 -12.98 11.27
N ILE A 41 -8.14 -11.99 11.24
CA ILE A 41 -7.74 -10.58 11.28
C ILE A 41 -7.00 -10.31 12.60
N PRO A 42 -5.83 -9.66 12.59
CA PRO A 42 -5.09 -9.32 13.80
C PRO A 42 -5.91 -8.47 14.77
N GLU A 43 -5.62 -8.62 16.06
CA GLU A 43 -6.27 -7.83 17.12
C GLU A 43 -6.09 -6.33 16.88
N GLY A 44 -7.12 -5.54 17.20
CA GLY A 44 -7.13 -4.08 17.03
C GLY A 44 -7.60 -3.60 15.66
N PHE A 45 -7.77 -4.48 14.67
CA PHE A 45 -8.36 -4.11 13.38
C PHE A 45 -9.90 -4.24 13.37
N PRO A 46 -10.60 -3.48 12.51
CA PRO A 46 -12.03 -3.67 12.27
C PRO A 46 -12.33 -5.10 11.83
N LYS A 47 -13.52 -5.62 12.18
CA LYS A 47 -13.95 -6.99 11.82
C LYS A 47 -13.97 -7.27 10.32
N LYS A 48 -14.08 -6.23 9.50
CA LYS A 48 -14.15 -6.31 8.04
C LYS A 48 -13.30 -5.21 7.40
N PRO A 49 -11.96 -5.37 7.42
CA PRO A 49 -11.03 -4.32 7.01
C PRO A 49 -11.18 -3.96 5.53
N LEU A 50 -11.50 -4.94 4.68
CA LEU A 50 -11.70 -4.71 3.25
C LEU A 50 -12.92 -3.82 2.94
N GLU A 51 -13.97 -3.88 3.76
CA GLU A 51 -15.16 -3.02 3.59
C GLU A 51 -14.88 -1.55 3.95
N GLN A 52 -13.76 -1.26 4.64
CA GLN A 52 -13.34 0.10 4.98
C GLN A 52 -12.44 0.72 3.90
N MET A 53 -12.07 -0.03 2.87
CA MET A 53 -11.19 0.44 1.81
C MET A 53 -11.99 1.21 0.76
N ILE A 54 -11.41 2.31 0.28
CA ILE A 54 -11.92 3.00 -0.90
C ILE A 54 -11.63 2.16 -2.15
N ASP A 55 -12.49 2.30 -3.17
CA ASP A 55 -12.21 1.78 -4.49
C ASP A 55 -11.16 2.67 -5.19
N ASN A 56 -9.88 2.27 -5.07
CA ASN A 56 -8.75 3.05 -5.54
C ASN A 56 -8.12 2.43 -6.80
N ASP A 57 -8.33 3.08 -7.95
CA ASP A 57 -7.59 2.75 -9.16
C ASP A 57 -6.15 3.27 -9.07
N LEU A 58 -5.23 2.38 -8.69
CA LEU A 58 -3.81 2.67 -8.57
C LEU A 58 -3.17 3.15 -9.88
N LYS A 59 -3.67 2.74 -11.06
CA LYS A 59 -3.14 3.20 -12.35
C LYS A 59 -3.55 4.64 -12.60
N SER A 60 -4.81 4.97 -12.33
CA SER A 60 -5.32 6.35 -12.41
C SER A 60 -4.60 7.25 -11.40
N ALA A 61 -4.45 6.80 -10.15
CA ALA A 61 -3.73 7.53 -9.11
C ALA A 61 -2.26 7.79 -9.50
N ALA A 62 -1.58 6.78 -10.08
CA ALA A 62 -0.20 6.94 -10.54
C ALA A 62 -0.09 7.93 -11.72
N LYS A 63 -1.02 7.87 -12.69
CA LYS A 63 -1.05 8.77 -13.85
C LYS A 63 -1.29 10.23 -13.43
N ASN A 64 -2.19 10.45 -12.47
CA ASN A 64 -2.59 11.79 -12.01
C ASN A 64 -1.85 12.23 -10.72
N ARG A 65 -0.74 11.58 -10.39
CA ARG A 65 -0.03 11.76 -9.11
C ARG A 65 0.29 13.23 -8.83
N GLU A 66 0.75 13.96 -9.82
CA GLU A 66 1.15 15.36 -9.68
C GLU A 66 -0.03 16.26 -9.31
N ASP A 67 -1.16 16.14 -10.01
CA ASP A 67 -2.37 16.91 -9.74
C ASP A 67 -2.94 16.62 -8.34
N ILE A 68 -2.94 15.35 -7.95
CA ILE A 68 -3.39 14.91 -6.62
C ILE A 68 -2.52 15.57 -5.54
N LEU A 69 -1.20 15.56 -5.72
CA LEU A 69 -0.26 16.15 -4.77
C LEU A 69 -0.37 17.67 -4.73
N ASN A 70 -0.47 18.35 -5.87
CA ASN A 70 -0.64 19.80 -5.95
C ASN A 70 -1.93 20.26 -5.26
N LYS A 71 -3.03 19.50 -5.43
CA LYS A 71 -4.29 19.75 -4.72
C LYS A 71 -4.16 19.54 -3.22
N TRP A 72 -3.44 18.50 -2.79
CA TRP A 72 -3.18 18.27 -1.36
C TRP A 72 -2.38 19.42 -0.76
N ILE A 73 -1.28 19.82 -1.42
CA ILE A 73 -0.42 20.91 -0.99
C ILE A 73 -1.22 22.21 -0.88
N SER A 74 -1.96 22.58 -1.92
CA SER A 74 -2.78 23.79 -1.92
C SER A 74 -3.82 23.84 -0.79
N LYS A 75 -4.31 22.68 -0.33
CA LYS A 75 -5.35 22.61 0.71
C LYS A 75 -4.80 22.48 2.13
N TYR A 76 -3.64 21.85 2.28
CA TYR A 76 -3.19 21.34 3.58
C TYR A 76 -1.72 21.65 3.91
N ASP A 77 -0.91 22.18 2.98
CA ASP A 77 0.49 22.55 3.22
C ASP A 77 0.66 23.97 3.80
N GLY A 78 -0.45 24.69 3.98
CA GLY A 78 -0.49 25.91 4.79
C GLY A 78 -0.28 25.54 6.26
N LYS A 79 0.97 25.59 6.72
CA LYS A 79 1.38 25.42 8.12
C LYS A 79 0.41 26.16 9.04
N THR A 80 -0.32 25.43 9.88
CA THR A 80 -0.98 25.98 11.06
C THR A 80 0.08 26.22 12.15
N GLU A 81 0.99 27.16 11.92
CA GLU A 81 1.66 27.79 13.05
C GLU A 81 0.64 28.72 13.69
N LYS A 82 0.23 28.38 14.92
CA LYS A 82 -0.56 29.27 15.75
C LYS A 82 0.38 30.44 16.10
N GLU A 83 0.11 31.64 15.58
CA GLU A 83 0.75 32.85 16.11
C GLU A 83 0.55 32.81 17.63
N SER A 84 1.66 32.67 18.36
CA SER A 84 1.71 32.58 19.82
C SER A 84 1.80 33.97 20.43
#